data_AF-A0A6A5SFE0-F1
#
_entry.id   AF-A0A6A5SFE0-F1
#
_cell.length_a   1.000
_cell.length_b   1.000
_cell.length_c   1.000
_cell.angle_alpha   90.00
_cell.angle_beta   90.00
_cell.angle_gamma   90.00
#
_symmetry.space_group_name_H-M   'P 1'
#
loop_
_entity.id
_entity.type
_entity.pdbx_description
1 polymer ?
#
loop_
_entity_poly.entity_id
_entity_poly.type
_entity_poly.pdbx_seq_one_letter_code
_entity_poly.pdbx_strand_id
1 'polypeptide(L)'
;MLHYVGVDLGWTLYMLGVLTCPGIFPTVFTILWKRQSKAAAIISPILGMVTGIAVWLGTAYALYGSVTITTTGATVPCVWGTVTSAFSPLPYSVIITLFKPEHFDWADFRKERLAFDVDIAPISDRADIEVLPNAGDIDSQAKLKRWGRIAAIWALATFLGQWVLWPLPMYASKYVFGQSFFAAWLVVGIIWLWGTLLIVIFYPIIDGRQQILDVWRELTYRKSRKASV
;
A
#
# COMPACT_ATOMS: atom_id res chain seq x y z
N MET A 1 -19.26 21.34 9.47
CA MET A 1 -20.06 20.71 8.39
C MET A 1 -20.46 19.27 8.74
N LEU A 2 -19.56 18.37 9.18
CA LEU A 2 -19.91 16.98 9.57
C LEU A 2 -20.83 16.86 10.79
N HIS A 3 -20.69 17.76 11.77
CA HIS A 3 -21.47 17.75 13.01
C HIS A 3 -22.99 17.99 12.84
N TYR A 4 -23.42 18.47 11.67
CA TYR A 4 -24.84 18.75 11.38
C TYR A 4 -25.62 17.48 11.00
N VAL A 5 -24.91 16.42 10.58
CA VAL A 5 -25.48 15.11 10.24
C VAL A 5 -25.34 14.13 11.43
N GLY A 6 -24.83 14.60 12.57
CA GLY A 6 -24.51 13.75 13.72
C GLY A 6 -23.26 12.88 13.53
N VAL A 7 -22.50 13.11 12.46
CA VAL A 7 -21.23 12.43 12.19
C VAL A 7 -20.07 13.27 12.73
N ASP A 8 -19.32 12.71 13.67
CA ASP A 8 -18.12 13.32 14.23
C ASP A 8 -16.84 12.77 13.58
N LEU A 9 -15.70 13.43 13.84
CA LEU A 9 -14.41 13.00 13.32
C LEU A 9 -14.07 11.57 13.79
N GLY A 10 -14.47 11.19 15.01
CA GLY A 10 -14.27 9.84 15.55
C GLY A 10 -15.00 8.80 14.72
N TRP A 11 -16.29 9.01 14.43
CA TRP A 11 -17.05 8.12 13.55
C TRP A 11 -16.38 7.93 12.18
N THR A 12 -15.93 9.03 11.55
CA THR A 12 -15.29 8.94 10.22
C THR A 12 -13.98 8.17 10.24
N LEU A 13 -13.16 8.36 11.28
CA LEU A 13 -11.90 7.64 11.45
C LEU A 13 -12.13 6.15 11.69
N TYR A 14 -13.16 5.79 12.45
CA TYR A 14 -13.51 4.40 12.68
C TYR A 14 -14.06 3.71 11.43
N MET A 15 -14.97 4.36 10.69
CA MET A 15 -15.47 3.85 9.42
C MET A 15 -14.35 3.67 8.39
N LEU A 16 -13.43 4.64 8.30
CA LEU A 16 -12.30 4.58 7.37
C LEU A 16 -11.44 3.33 7.59
N GLY A 17 -11.23 2.93 8.84
CA GLY A 17 -10.51 1.69 9.15
C GLY A 17 -11.17 0.47 8.51
N VAL A 18 -12.50 0.35 8.63
CA VAL A 18 -13.25 -0.80 8.07
C VAL A 18 -13.07 -0.89 6.55
N LEU A 19 -13.02 0.25 5.86
CA LEU A 19 -12.93 0.30 4.40
C LEU A 19 -11.51 0.16 3.86
N THR A 20 -10.49 0.58 4.62
CA THR A 20 -9.09 0.65 4.14
C THR A 20 -8.25 -0.56 4.51
N CYS A 21 -8.60 -1.29 5.57
CA CYS A 21 -7.84 -2.47 6.01
C CYS A 21 -7.82 -3.71 5.09
N PRO A 22 -8.79 -4.00 4.21
CA PRO A 22 -8.83 -5.30 3.53
C PRO A 22 -7.75 -5.47 2.44
N GLY A 23 -7.06 -4.40 2.06
CA GLY A 23 -5.95 -4.43 1.10
C GLY A 23 -4.62 -4.92 1.68
N ILE A 24 -4.46 -4.98 3.01
CA ILE A 24 -3.15 -5.20 3.65
C ILE A 24 -2.53 -6.53 3.24
N PHE A 25 -3.18 -7.66 3.54
CA PHE A 25 -2.62 -8.98 3.27
C PHE A 25 -2.54 -9.33 1.78
N PRO A 26 -3.54 -9.01 0.94
CA PRO A 26 -3.45 -9.26 -0.48
C PRO A 26 -2.27 -8.53 -1.12
N THR A 27 -1.91 -7.34 -0.64
CA THR A 27 -0.73 -6.58 -1.08
C THR A 27 0.57 -7.19 -0.57
N VAL A 28 0.61 -7.69 0.66
CA VAL A 28 1.79 -8.42 1.17
C VAL A 28 2.03 -9.70 0.38
N PHE A 29 0.96 -10.43 0.05
CA PHE A 29 1.05 -11.64 -0.74
C PHE A 29 1.54 -11.38 -2.18
N THR A 30 1.21 -10.24 -2.81
CA THR A 30 1.69 -10.01 -4.19
C THR A 30 3.21 -9.87 -4.25
N ILE A 31 3.83 -9.43 -3.15
CA ILE A 31 5.27 -9.28 -3.02
C ILE A 31 5.93 -10.57 -2.55
N LEU A 32 5.37 -11.24 -1.53
CA LEU A 32 6.01 -12.39 -0.88
C LEU A 32 5.61 -13.75 -1.48
N TRP A 33 4.45 -13.85 -2.11
CA TRP A 33 3.87 -15.09 -2.60
C TRP A 33 3.82 -15.15 -4.13
N LYS A 34 4.79 -15.86 -4.71
CA LYS A 34 4.95 -16.02 -6.17
C LYS A 34 3.80 -16.69 -6.92
N ARG A 35 2.84 -17.30 -6.22
CA ARG A 35 1.74 -18.07 -6.83
C ARG A 35 0.40 -17.35 -6.76
N GLN A 36 0.33 -16.17 -6.13
CA GLN A 36 -0.93 -15.46 -5.97
C GLN A 36 -1.51 -15.11 -7.34
N SER A 37 -2.77 -15.45 -7.54
CA SER A 37 -3.47 -15.15 -8.78
C SER A 37 -3.94 -13.70 -8.84
N LYS A 38 -4.04 -13.14 -10.06
CA LYS A 38 -4.58 -11.78 -10.25
C LYS A 38 -5.99 -11.65 -9.69
N ALA A 39 -6.81 -12.69 -9.87
CA ALA A 39 -8.15 -12.77 -9.32
C ALA A 39 -8.13 -12.72 -7.78
N ALA A 40 -7.22 -13.46 -7.13
CA ALA A 40 -7.07 -13.40 -5.68
C ALA A 40 -6.68 -11.99 -5.20
N ALA A 41 -5.72 -11.32 -5.86
CA ALA A 41 -5.30 -9.97 -5.50
C ALA A 41 -6.42 -8.91 -5.56
N ILE A 42 -7.39 -9.08 -6.46
CA ILE A 42 -8.47 -8.10 -6.67
C ILE A 42 -9.73 -8.46 -5.87
N ILE A 43 -10.10 -9.75 -5.86
CA ILE A 43 -11.37 -10.20 -5.27
C ILE A 43 -11.26 -10.32 -3.74
N SER A 44 -10.10 -10.73 -3.20
CA SER A 44 -9.98 -10.91 -1.75
C SER A 44 -10.13 -9.63 -0.94
N PRO A 45 -9.58 -8.46 -1.33
CA PRO A 45 -9.88 -7.20 -0.63
C PRO A 45 -11.36 -6.82 -0.71
N ILE A 46 -12.02 -7.03 -1.85
CA ILE A 46 -13.43 -6.67 -2.02
C ILE A 46 -14.32 -7.52 -1.10
N LEU A 47 -14.10 -8.84 -1.10
CA LEU A 47 -14.82 -9.74 -0.19
C LEU A 47 -14.52 -9.40 1.27
N GLY A 48 -13.27 -9.07 1.60
CA GLY A 48 -12.90 -8.64 2.94
C GLY A 48 -13.62 -7.37 3.39
N MET A 49 -13.72 -6.38 2.50
CA MET A 49 -14.48 -5.16 2.75
C MET A 49 -15.96 -5.46 3.01
N VAL A 50 -16.59 -6.29 2.18
CA VAL A 50 -18.01 -6.67 2.32
C VAL A 50 -18.24 -7.37 3.66
N THR A 51 -17.40 -8.32 4.02
CA THR A 51 -17.52 -9.02 5.32
C THR A 51 -17.22 -8.11 6.51
N GLY A 52 -16.27 -7.18 6.38
CA GLY A 52 -15.99 -6.14 7.36
C GLY A 52 -17.19 -5.23 7.62
N ILE A 53 -17.84 -4.75 6.56
CA ILE A 53 -19.06 -3.94 6.64
C ILE A 53 -20.21 -4.75 7.27
N ALA A 54 -20.38 -6.01 6.86
CA ALA A 54 -21.41 -6.88 7.41
C ALA A 54 -21.24 -7.12 8.91
N VAL A 55 -20.01 -7.38 9.38
CA VAL A 55 -19.72 -7.55 10.81
C VAL A 55 -19.85 -6.22 11.56
N TRP A 56 -19.42 -5.10 10.97
CA TRP A 56 -19.56 -3.79 11.59
C TRP A 56 -21.03 -3.43 11.85
N LEU A 57 -21.88 -3.53 10.83
CA LEU A 57 -23.30 -3.22 10.95
C LEU A 57 -24.04 -4.29 11.77
N GLY A 58 -23.68 -5.56 11.61
CA GLY A 58 -24.26 -6.68 12.34
C GLY A 58 -23.98 -6.60 13.85
N THR A 59 -22.75 -6.24 14.24
CA THR A 59 -22.40 -6.04 15.66
C THR A 59 -23.03 -4.79 16.24
N ALA A 60 -23.17 -3.71 15.46
CA ALA A 60 -23.93 -2.53 15.88
C ALA A 60 -25.39 -2.89 16.18
N TYR A 61 -26.03 -3.68 15.31
CA TYR A 61 -27.40 -4.14 15.53
C TYR A 61 -27.51 -5.13 16.71
N ALA A 62 -26.62 -6.12 16.79
CA ALA A 62 -26.69 -7.16 17.82
C ALA A 62 -26.41 -6.64 19.24
N LEU A 63 -25.51 -5.67 19.39
CA LEU A 63 -25.12 -5.14 20.71
C LEU A 63 -25.99 -3.96 21.16
N TYR A 64 -26.51 -3.16 20.24
CA TYR A 64 -27.23 -1.92 20.56
C TYR A 64 -28.66 -1.88 20.03
N GLY A 65 -29.15 -2.94 19.40
CA GLY A 65 -30.53 -3.10 18.93
C GLY A 65 -30.92 -2.24 17.72
N SER A 66 -30.03 -1.36 17.23
CA SER A 66 -30.31 -0.47 16.10
C SER A 66 -29.02 -0.13 15.33
N VAL A 67 -29.18 0.16 14.04
CA VAL A 67 -28.08 0.64 13.18
C VAL A 67 -28.24 2.15 12.98
N THR A 68 -27.51 2.92 13.77
CA THR A 68 -27.50 4.39 13.72
C THR A 68 -26.06 4.89 13.77
N ILE A 69 -25.86 6.20 13.57
CA ILE A 69 -24.52 6.81 13.63
C ILE A 69 -23.89 6.62 15.02
N THR A 70 -24.70 6.64 16.09
CA THR A 70 -24.21 6.43 17.46
C THR A 70 -23.79 4.98 17.70
N THR A 71 -24.56 4.01 17.23
CA THR A 71 -24.23 2.58 17.44
C THR A 71 -23.09 2.12 16.55
N THR A 72 -23.03 2.60 15.31
CA THR A 72 -21.93 2.32 14.39
C THR A 72 -20.65 3.09 14.73
N GLY A 73 -20.73 4.21 15.45
CA GLY A 73 -19.59 4.95 15.97
C GLY A 73 -19.02 4.40 17.28
N ALA A 74 -19.70 3.42 17.90
CA ALA A 74 -19.22 2.81 19.13
C ALA A 74 -17.93 2.01 18.87
N THR A 75 -17.01 2.02 19.84
CA THR A 75 -15.70 1.39 19.68
C THR A 75 -15.80 -0.12 19.41
N VAL A 76 -16.75 -0.82 20.03
CA VAL A 76 -16.85 -2.28 19.93
C VAL A 76 -17.22 -2.75 18.51
N PRO A 77 -18.31 -2.26 17.87
CA PRO A 77 -18.61 -2.60 16.48
C PRO A 77 -17.47 -2.24 15.52
N CYS A 78 -16.84 -1.08 15.73
CA CYS A 78 -15.73 -0.63 14.89
C CYS A 78 -14.52 -1.57 14.97
N VAL A 79 -14.17 -2.04 16.18
CA VAL A 79 -13.08 -3.00 16.36
C VAL A 79 -13.40 -4.32 15.66
N TRP A 80 -14.62 -4.85 15.81
CA TRP A 80 -15.02 -6.09 15.13
C TRP A 80 -15.03 -5.95 13.61
N GLY A 81 -15.55 -4.83 13.09
CA GLY A 81 -15.56 -4.53 11.66
C GLY A 81 -14.17 -4.39 11.07
N THR A 82 -13.29 -3.63 11.73
CA THR A 82 -11.89 -3.40 11.28
C THR A 82 -11.07 -4.68 11.32
N VAL A 83 -11.13 -5.45 12.42
CA VAL A 83 -10.43 -6.73 12.54
C VAL A 83 -10.94 -7.72 11.48
N THR A 84 -12.25 -7.84 11.31
CA THR A 84 -12.80 -8.75 10.28
C THR A 84 -12.37 -8.31 8.88
N SER A 85 -12.47 -7.01 8.56
CA SER A 85 -12.04 -6.48 7.26
C SER A 85 -10.56 -6.70 7.00
N ALA A 86 -9.72 -6.54 8.04
CA ALA A 86 -8.28 -6.76 7.93
C ALA A 86 -7.93 -8.23 7.67
N PHE A 87 -8.51 -9.17 8.43
CA PHE A 87 -8.06 -10.57 8.40
C PHE A 87 -8.86 -11.49 7.45
N SER A 88 -10.10 -11.17 7.12
CA SER A 88 -10.91 -11.99 6.18
C SER A 88 -10.35 -12.12 4.76
N PRO A 89 -9.59 -11.17 4.18
CA PRO A 89 -8.91 -11.39 2.90
C PRO A 89 -7.89 -12.52 2.91
N LEU A 90 -7.34 -12.91 4.08
CA LEU A 90 -6.36 -13.99 4.19
C LEU A 90 -6.90 -15.33 3.65
N PRO A 91 -8.00 -15.90 4.20
CA PRO A 91 -8.56 -17.14 3.68
C PRO A 91 -9.05 -16.97 2.24
N TYR A 92 -9.65 -15.83 1.87
CA TYR A 92 -10.11 -15.62 0.49
C TYR A 92 -8.97 -15.66 -0.51
N SER A 93 -7.87 -14.95 -0.22
CA SER A 93 -6.71 -14.91 -1.10
C SER A 93 -6.08 -16.29 -1.25
N VAL A 94 -5.96 -17.04 -0.14
CA VAL A 94 -5.43 -18.42 -0.17
C VAL A 94 -6.33 -19.35 -0.98
N ILE A 95 -7.65 -19.36 -0.71
CA ILE A 95 -8.60 -20.25 -1.39
C ILE A 95 -8.66 -19.96 -2.89
N ILE A 96 -8.82 -18.68 -3.29
CA ILE A 96 -8.88 -18.28 -4.70
C ILE A 96 -7.58 -18.63 -5.43
N THR A 97 -6.44 -18.44 -4.76
CA THR A 97 -5.12 -18.80 -5.31
C THR A 97 -4.97 -20.32 -5.47
N LEU A 98 -5.50 -21.13 -4.55
CA LEU A 98 -5.43 -22.60 -4.65
C LEU A 98 -6.26 -23.14 -5.82
N PHE A 99 -7.42 -22.54 -6.12
CA PHE A 99 -8.25 -22.96 -7.25
C PHE A 99 -7.64 -22.65 -8.62
N LYS A 100 -6.92 -21.53 -8.74
CA LYS A 100 -6.27 -21.14 -9.99
C LYS A 100 -4.94 -20.42 -9.69
N PRO A 101 -3.86 -21.18 -9.42
CA PRO A 101 -2.56 -20.58 -9.14
C PRO A 101 -1.99 -19.95 -10.41
N GLU A 102 -1.50 -18.72 -10.29
CA GLU A 102 -0.84 -18.01 -11.39
C GLU A 102 0.60 -17.73 -10.97
N HIS A 103 1.56 -18.10 -11.82
CA HIS A 103 2.98 -17.87 -11.55
C HIS A 103 3.36 -16.51 -12.10
N PHE A 104 3.35 -15.49 -11.22
CA PHE A 104 3.77 -14.15 -11.60
C PHE A 104 5.27 -13.97 -11.35
N ASP A 105 6.06 -13.85 -12.42
CA ASP A 105 7.49 -13.57 -12.32
C ASP A 105 7.76 -12.07 -12.51
N TRP A 106 8.27 -11.43 -11.46
CA TRP A 106 8.75 -10.04 -11.52
C TRP A 106 9.89 -9.85 -12.55
N ALA A 107 10.51 -10.93 -13.03
CA ALA A 107 11.44 -10.88 -14.14
C ALA A 107 10.80 -10.44 -15.47
N ASP A 108 9.49 -10.69 -15.65
CA ASP A 108 8.80 -10.33 -16.90
C ASP A 108 8.67 -8.81 -17.07
N PHE A 109 8.58 -8.05 -15.98
CA PHE A 109 8.63 -6.57 -16.03
C PHE A 109 9.95 -6.02 -16.59
N ARG A 110 11.04 -6.80 -16.59
CA ARG A 110 12.32 -6.38 -17.20
C ARG A 110 12.35 -6.61 -18.71
N LYS A 111 11.45 -7.44 -19.25
CA LYS A 111 11.34 -7.69 -20.70
C LYS A 111 10.58 -6.57 -21.40
N GLU A 112 9.73 -5.86 -20.67
CA GLU A 112 9.08 -4.63 -21.11
C GLU A 112 10.11 -3.49 -21.12
N ARG A 113 10.78 -3.29 -22.27
CA ARG A 113 11.63 -2.10 -22.50
C ARG A 113 10.72 -0.88 -22.46
N LEU A 114 11.06 0.12 -21.65
CA LEU A 114 10.37 1.41 -21.64
C LEU A 114 10.26 1.93 -23.09
N ALA A 115 9.06 2.29 -23.54
CA ALA A 115 8.80 2.75 -24.91
C ALA A 115 9.57 4.04 -25.32
N PHE A 116 10.36 4.61 -24.42
CA PHE A 116 11.24 5.76 -24.65
C PHE A 116 12.60 5.38 -25.24
N ASP A 117 12.91 4.09 -25.25
CA ASP A 117 14.14 3.52 -25.72
C ASP A 117 13.90 2.97 -27.15
N VAL A 118 13.40 3.83 -28.05
CA VAL A 118 13.37 3.55 -29.50
C VAL A 118 14.66 4.13 -30.08
N ASP A 119 15.75 3.39 -29.92
CA ASP A 119 16.85 3.53 -30.87
C ASP A 119 16.34 3.09 -32.24
N ILE A 120 16.53 3.95 -33.23
CA ILE A 120 16.17 3.73 -34.63
C ILE A 120 16.99 2.56 -35.15
N ALA A 121 16.50 1.34 -34.98
CA ALA A 121 16.91 0.18 -35.76
C ALA A 121 15.83 -0.09 -36.82
N PRO A 122 16.22 -0.34 -38.09
CA PRO A 122 15.27 -0.54 -39.16
C PRO A 122 14.38 -1.75 -38.88
N ILE A 123 13.10 -1.58 -39.15
CA ILE A 123 12.05 -2.60 -38.97
C ILE A 123 12.28 -3.71 -40.01
N SER A 124 13.18 -4.63 -39.72
CA SER A 124 13.20 -5.96 -40.29
C SER A 124 13.67 -6.91 -39.20
N ASP A 125 12.97 -8.03 -39.08
CA ASP A 125 13.25 -9.16 -38.20
C ASP A 125 12.57 -9.09 -36.82
N ARG A 126 11.25 -9.23 -36.86
CA ARG A 126 10.46 -9.82 -35.76
C ARG A 126 10.72 -11.34 -35.67
N ALA A 127 11.96 -11.72 -35.39
CA ALA A 127 12.30 -13.10 -35.05
C ALA A 127 12.81 -13.10 -33.60
N ASP A 128 12.01 -13.67 -32.71
CA ASP A 128 12.32 -14.23 -31.39
C ASP A 128 13.66 -13.76 -30.79
N ILE A 129 13.63 -12.63 -30.07
CA ILE A 129 14.72 -12.26 -29.16
C ILE A 129 14.62 -13.20 -27.95
N GLU A 130 15.26 -14.36 -28.05
CA GLU A 130 15.51 -15.22 -26.91
C GLU A 130 16.52 -14.50 -26.00
N VAL A 131 16.01 -13.77 -25.00
CA VAL A 131 16.83 -13.08 -24.00
C VAL A 131 17.50 -14.13 -23.13
N LEU A 132 18.68 -14.61 -23.55
CA LEU A 132 19.59 -15.38 -22.70
C LEU A 132 19.93 -14.53 -21.48
N PRO A 133 19.78 -15.03 -20.24
CA PRO A 133 20.05 -14.24 -19.04
C PRO A 133 21.54 -13.90 -19.00
N ASN A 134 21.88 -12.61 -19.11
CA ASN A 134 23.27 -12.17 -19.01
C ASN A 134 23.76 -12.43 -17.58
N ALA A 135 25.07 -12.66 -17.39
CA ALA A 135 25.65 -12.88 -16.05
C ALA A 135 25.35 -11.73 -15.07
N GLY A 136 25.14 -10.51 -15.57
CA GLY A 136 24.67 -9.35 -14.80
C GLY A 136 23.22 -9.43 -14.31
N ASP A 137 22.34 -10.16 -15.00
CA ASP A 137 20.95 -10.37 -14.59
C ASP A 137 20.84 -11.34 -13.41
N ILE A 138 21.75 -12.33 -13.33
CA ILE A 138 21.78 -13.30 -12.23
C ILE A 138 22.19 -12.62 -10.92
N ASP A 139 23.22 -11.77 -10.95
CA ASP A 139 23.66 -10.97 -9.78
C ASP A 139 22.57 -9.97 -9.34
N SER A 140 21.88 -9.36 -10.31
CA SER A 140 20.75 -8.47 -10.05
C SER A 140 19.57 -9.19 -9.39
N GLN A 141 19.25 -10.42 -9.81
CA GLN A 141 18.20 -11.23 -9.19
C GLN A 141 18.54 -11.64 -7.74
N ALA A 142 19.79 -11.99 -7.46
CA ALA A 142 20.23 -12.34 -6.11
C ALA A 142 20.13 -11.13 -5.17
N LYS A 143 20.55 -9.95 -5.63
CA LYS A 143 20.41 -8.68 -4.91
C LYS A 143 18.95 -8.34 -4.64
N LEU A 144 18.07 -8.44 -5.64
CA LEU A 144 16.62 -8.17 -5.46
C LEU A 144 15.96 -9.10 -4.44
N LYS A 145 16.27 -10.41 -4.48
CA LYS A 145 15.76 -11.37 -3.48
C LYS A 145 16.25 -11.03 -2.07
N ARG A 146 17.50 -10.57 -1.93
CA ARG A 146 18.06 -10.12 -0.65
C ARG A 146 17.36 -8.87 -0.14
N TRP A 147 17.23 -7.83 -0.95
CA TRP A 147 16.55 -6.59 -0.58
C TRP A 147 15.06 -6.80 -0.31
N GLY A 148 14.39 -7.65 -1.09
CA GLY A 148 13.00 -8.03 -0.85
C GLY A 148 12.81 -8.73 0.50
N ARG A 149 13.74 -9.63 0.89
CA ARG A 149 13.70 -10.27 2.21
C ARG A 149 13.95 -9.27 3.34
N ILE A 150 14.91 -8.37 3.17
CA ILE A 150 15.20 -7.32 4.15
C ILE A 150 13.97 -6.41 4.31
N ALA A 151 13.36 -5.98 3.21
CA ALA A 151 12.15 -5.17 3.22
C ALA A 151 10.99 -5.90 3.92
N ALA A 152 10.82 -7.19 3.67
CA ALA A 152 9.80 -8.00 4.34
C ALA A 152 10.01 -8.09 5.85
N ILE A 153 11.25 -8.34 6.29
CA ILE A 153 11.60 -8.39 7.72
C ILE A 153 11.37 -7.02 8.37
N TRP A 154 11.82 -5.94 7.73
CA TRP A 154 11.61 -4.59 8.24
C TRP A 154 10.13 -4.21 8.29
N ALA A 155 9.34 -4.56 7.27
CA ALA A 155 7.90 -4.34 7.26
C ALA A 155 7.20 -5.09 8.40
N LEU A 156 7.60 -6.34 8.65
CA LEU A 156 7.07 -7.12 9.78
C LEU A 156 7.51 -6.52 11.12
N ALA A 157 8.78 -6.10 11.24
CA ALA A 157 9.32 -5.53 12.46
C ALA A 157 8.65 -4.18 12.81
N THR A 158 8.42 -3.32 11.83
CA THR A 158 7.70 -2.04 12.05
C THR A 158 6.21 -2.26 12.27
N PHE A 159 5.59 -3.23 11.59
CA PHE A 159 4.20 -3.60 11.88
C PHE A 159 4.06 -4.06 13.34
N LEU A 160 4.84 -5.07 13.75
CA LEU A 160 4.78 -5.61 15.11
C LEU A 160 5.28 -4.60 16.16
N GLY A 161 6.27 -3.79 15.84
CA GLY A 161 6.76 -2.72 16.72
C GLY A 161 5.64 -1.74 17.07
N GLN A 162 4.93 -1.24 16.07
CA GLN A 162 3.90 -0.23 16.25
C GLN A 162 2.57 -0.81 16.75
N TRP A 163 2.17 -2.00 16.28
CA TRP A 163 0.88 -2.61 16.66
C TRP A 163 0.92 -3.46 17.92
N VAL A 164 2.03 -4.12 18.21
CA VAL A 164 2.12 -5.13 19.28
C VAL A 164 2.99 -4.61 20.41
N LEU A 165 4.23 -4.19 20.10
CA LEU A 165 5.20 -3.78 21.11
C LEU A 165 4.84 -2.46 21.78
N TRP A 166 4.19 -1.53 21.08
CA TRP A 166 3.75 -0.29 21.70
C TRP A 166 2.47 -0.46 22.54
N PRO A 167 1.35 -1.00 22.01
CA PRO A 167 0.08 -0.98 22.72
C PRO A 167 -0.01 -2.03 23.83
N LEU A 168 0.57 -3.23 23.64
CA LEU A 168 0.44 -4.31 24.62
C LEU A 168 1.13 -4.00 25.96
N PRO A 169 2.38 -3.49 26.01
CA PRO A 169 3.00 -3.12 27.28
C PRO A 169 2.28 -1.95 27.97
N MET A 170 1.79 -0.97 27.20
CA MET A 170 1.00 0.14 27.77
C MET A 170 -0.31 -0.36 28.37
N TYR A 171 -0.99 -1.29 27.69
CA TYR A 171 -2.20 -1.93 28.19
C TYR A 171 -1.92 -2.82 29.42
N ALA A 172 -0.90 -3.68 29.35
CA ALA A 172 -0.53 -4.60 30.42
C ALA A 172 -0.07 -3.88 31.69
N SER A 173 0.65 -2.76 31.55
CA SER A 173 1.07 -1.91 32.68
C SER A 173 -0.05 -1.00 33.21
N LYS A 174 -1.24 -1.00 32.57
CA LYS A 174 -2.34 -0.07 32.86
C LYS A 174 -1.88 1.40 32.86
N TYR A 175 -0.99 1.73 31.93
CA TYR A 175 -0.37 3.05 31.90
C TYR A 175 -1.41 4.15 31.65
N VAL A 176 -1.44 5.15 32.52
CA VAL A 176 -2.30 6.32 32.36
C VAL A 176 -1.50 7.40 31.63
N PHE A 177 -2.00 7.81 30.47
CA PHE A 177 -1.36 8.83 29.63
C PHE A 177 -1.38 10.19 30.34
N GLY A 178 -0.22 10.64 30.83
CA GLY A 178 -0.08 11.95 31.46
C GLY A 178 -0.22 13.10 30.45
N GLN A 179 -0.71 14.25 30.91
CA GLN A 179 -0.89 15.45 30.06
C GLN A 179 0.42 15.90 29.40
N SER A 180 1.53 15.85 30.13
CA SER A 180 2.87 16.21 29.62
C SER A 180 3.35 15.25 28.52
N PHE A 181 3.14 13.94 28.71
CA PHE A 181 3.49 12.93 27.71
C PHE A 181 2.63 13.07 26.44
N PHE A 182 1.32 13.32 26.59
CA PHE A 182 0.43 13.60 25.47
C PHE A 182 0.84 14.87 24.70
N ALA A 183 1.19 15.95 25.41
CA ALA A 183 1.64 17.18 24.80
C ALA A 183 2.95 16.97 24.01
N ALA A 184 3.93 16.27 24.60
CA ALA A 184 5.18 15.93 23.91
C ALA A 184 4.93 15.08 22.66
N TRP A 185 4.04 14.08 22.75
CA TRP A 185 3.63 13.25 21.63
C TRP A 185 3.02 14.07 20.49
N LEU A 186 2.11 15.00 20.82
CA LEU A 186 1.50 15.92 19.86
C LEU A 186 2.55 16.79 19.16
N VAL A 187 3.48 17.38 19.90
CA VAL A 187 4.54 18.22 19.35
C VAL A 187 5.41 17.43 18.37
N VAL A 188 5.86 16.23 18.75
CA VAL A 188 6.63 15.35 17.88
C VAL A 188 5.84 14.97 16.63
N GLY A 189 4.55 14.64 16.78
CA GLY A 189 3.65 14.32 15.67
C GLY A 189 3.48 15.50 14.69
N ILE A 190 3.36 16.73 15.19
CA ILE A 190 3.25 17.94 14.36
C ILE A 190 4.57 18.21 13.62
N ILE A 191 5.71 18.09 14.29
CA ILE A 191 7.04 18.26 13.64
C ILE A 191 7.20 17.23 12.52
N TRP A 192 6.84 15.97 12.80
CA TRP A 192 6.89 14.91 11.80
C TRP A 192 5.95 15.17 10.61
N LEU A 193 4.73 15.66 10.86
CA LEU A 193 3.77 16.04 9.83
C LEU A 193 4.37 17.10 8.88
N TRP A 194 4.95 18.16 9.43
CA TRP A 194 5.60 19.19 8.61
C TRP A 194 6.83 18.66 7.88
N GLY A 195 7.66 17.85 8.54
CA GLY A 195 8.84 17.24 7.93
C GLY A 195 8.46 16.36 6.73
N THR A 196 7.48 15.47 6.89
CA THR A 196 7.00 14.61 5.81
C THR A 196 6.34 15.41 4.68
N LEU A 197 5.57 16.45 5.00
CA LEU A 197 4.99 17.35 3.99
C LEU A 197 6.07 18.00 3.12
N LEU A 198 7.11 18.58 3.73
CA LEU A 198 8.20 19.21 3.00
C LEU A 198 8.96 18.19 2.13
N ILE A 199 9.25 17.01 2.67
CA ILE A 199 9.93 15.95 1.91
C ILE A 199 9.09 15.55 0.70
N VAL A 200 7.79 15.27 0.87
CA VAL A 200 6.92 14.84 -0.25
C VAL A 200 6.79 15.92 -1.32
N ILE A 201 6.80 17.21 -0.95
CA ILE A 201 6.72 18.32 -1.90
C ILE A 201 8.03 18.52 -2.67
N PHE A 202 9.17 18.56 -1.96
CA PHE A 202 10.44 18.98 -2.57
C PHE A 202 11.30 17.82 -3.07
N TYR A 203 11.24 16.65 -2.45
CA TYR A 203 12.08 15.51 -2.82
C TYR A 203 11.87 15.05 -4.28
N PRO A 204 10.63 14.93 -4.81
CA PRO A 204 10.43 14.55 -6.20
C PRO A 204 11.04 15.54 -7.20
N ILE A 205 11.07 16.84 -6.86
CA ILE A 205 11.64 17.90 -7.71
C ILE A 205 13.17 17.74 -7.77
N ILE A 206 13.80 17.41 -6.64
CA ILE A 206 15.25 17.25 -6.54
C ILE A 206 15.70 15.97 -7.25
N ASP A 207 14.94 14.89 -7.13
CA ASP A 207 15.24 13.58 -7.71
C ASP A 207 14.96 13.55 -9.23
N GLY A 208 13.83 14.11 -9.65
CA GLY A 208 13.42 14.21 -11.07
C GLY A 208 14.19 15.25 -11.89
N ARG A 209 15.14 15.98 -11.29
CA ARG A 209 15.85 17.08 -11.98
C ARG A 209 16.55 16.64 -13.27
N GLN A 210 17.14 15.44 -13.29
CA GLN A 210 17.85 14.95 -14.47
C GLN A 210 16.87 14.61 -15.60
N GLN A 211 15.76 13.96 -15.29
CA GLN A 211 14.69 13.64 -16.24
C GLN A 211 14.06 14.91 -16.83
N ILE A 212 13.85 15.95 -16.00
CA ILE A 212 13.36 17.26 -16.45
C ILE A 212 14.36 17.93 -17.39
N LEU A 213 15.66 17.86 -17.09
CA LEU A 213 16.71 18.42 -17.92
C LEU A 213 16.82 17.72 -19.28
N ASP A 214 16.66 16.39 -19.32
CA ASP A 214 16.70 15.62 -20.56
C ASP A 214 15.51 15.95 -21.48
N VAL A 215 14.29 16.03 -20.92
CA VAL A 215 13.09 16.47 -21.65
C VAL A 215 13.25 17.92 -22.14
N TRP A 216 13.81 18.81 -21.31
CA TRP A 216 14.06 20.20 -21.68
C TRP A 216 15.05 20.33 -22.85
N ARG A 217 16.13 19.55 -22.82
CA ARG A 217 17.14 19.53 -23.91
C ARG A 217 16.52 19.05 -25.22
N GLU A 218 15.75 17.97 -25.19
CA GLU A 218 15.04 17.44 -26.36
C GLU A 218 14.03 18.44 -26.95
N LEU A 219 13.22 19.10 -26.11
CA LEU A 219 12.28 20.12 -26.55
C LEU A 219 12.98 21.33 -27.19
N THR A 220 14.11 21.75 -26.63
CA THR A 220 14.89 22.88 -27.14
C THR A 220 15.59 22.53 -28.46
N TYR A 221 16.11 21.30 -28.58
CA TYR A 221 16.71 20.79 -29.80
C TYR A 221 15.70 20.67 -30.95
N ARG A 222 14.49 20.15 -30.67
CA ARG A 222 13.41 20.05 -31.67
C ARG A 222 12.92 21.42 -32.16
N LYS A 223 12.92 22.44 -31.30
CA LYS A 223 12.55 23.82 -31.66
C LYS A 223 13.61 24.45 -32.59
N SER A 224 14.89 24.19 -32.34
CA SER A 224 15.99 24.66 -33.20
C SER A 224 15.92 24.06 -34.62
N ARG A 225 15.63 22.74 -34.72
CA ARG A 225 15.55 22.03 -36.01
C ARG A 225 14.37 22.46 -36.90
N LYS A 226 13.27 22.93 -36.30
CA LYS A 226 12.12 23.50 -37.04
C LYS A 226 12.34 24.93 -37.53
N ALA A 227 13.31 25.66 -36.96
CA ALA A 227 13.62 27.03 -37.37
C ALA A 227 14.66 27.09 -38.50
N SER A 228 15.33 25.97 -38.79
CA SER A 228 16.35 25.83 -39.84
C SER A 228 15.85 25.18 -41.13
N VAL A 229 14.53 24.98 -41.27
CA VAL A 229 13.83 24.48 -42.47
C VAL A 229 12.82 25.54 -42.88
#